data_AF-A0A6G3DDJ8-F1
#
_entry.id   AF-A0A6G3DDJ8-F1
#
_cell.length_a   1.000
_cell.length_b   1.000
_cell.length_c   1.000
_cell.angle_alpha   90.00
_cell.angle_beta   90.00
_cell.angle_gamma   90.00
#
_symmetry.space_group_name_H-M   'P 1'
#
loop_
_entity.id
_entity.type
_entity.pdbx_description
1 polymer ?
#
loop_
_entity_poly.entity_id
_entity_poly.type
_entity_poly.pdbx_seq_one_letter_code
_entity_poly.pdbx_strand_id
1 'polypeptide(L)'
;MSNEQQNRQKVERLYELFRTGDVDAFDELIDEDYVQHNPFVGQGRKAMKEIFRAFGPLDIVVHRTLADNDLVAAHINCRTWNIAAID
;
A
#
# COMPACT_ATOMS: atom_id res chain seq x y z
N MET A 1 4.77 18.87 -13.12
CA MET A 1 5.11 17.44 -12.96
C MET A 1 4.20 16.64 -13.87
N SER A 2 4.68 15.58 -14.54
CA SER A 2 3.80 14.71 -15.33
C SER A 2 2.83 13.92 -14.44
N ASN A 3 1.73 13.40 -15.01
CA ASN A 3 0.80 12.55 -14.27
C ASN A 3 1.50 11.30 -13.72
N GLU A 4 2.39 10.69 -14.50
CA GLU A 4 3.21 9.55 -14.08
C GLU A 4 4.07 9.86 -12.85
N GLN A 5 4.71 11.03 -12.80
CA GLN A 5 5.51 11.45 -11.65
C GLN A 5 4.63 11.65 -10.41
N GLN A 6 3.43 12.21 -10.57
CA GLN A 6 2.48 12.39 -9.48
C GLN A 6 1.95 11.05 -8.95
N ASN A 7 1.61 10.13 -9.85
CA ASN A 7 1.14 8.79 -9.50
C ASN A 7 2.25 8.00 -8.78
N ARG A 8 3.49 8.08 -9.27
CA ARG A 8 4.65 7.50 -8.60
C ARG A 8 4.81 8.01 -7.17
N GLN A 9 4.72 9.34 -6.97
CA GLN A 9 4.84 9.95 -5.65
C GLN A 9 3.72 9.52 -4.70
N LYS A 10 2.49 9.35 -5.19
CA LYS A 10 1.37 8.84 -4.37
C LYS A 10 1.64 7.41 -3.87
N VAL A 11 2.16 6.54 -4.73
CA VAL A 11 2.49 5.15 -4.35
C VAL A 11 3.70 5.10 -3.43
N GLU A 12 4.73 5.92 -3.67
CA GLU A 12 5.86 6.06 -2.74
C GLU A 12 5.38 6.52 -1.36
N ARG A 13 4.48 7.52 -1.30
CA ARG A 13 3.84 7.96 -0.04
C ARG A 13 3.06 6.85 0.62
N LEU A 14 2.31 6.03 -0.14
CA LEU A 14 1.58 4.88 0.41
C LEU A 14 2.52 3.91 1.16
N TYR A 15 3.70 3.63 0.61
CA TYR A 15 4.69 2.81 1.31
C TYR A 15 5.30 3.47 2.54
N GLU A 16 5.40 4.80 2.59
CA GLU A 16 5.75 5.50 3.84
C GLU A 16 4.66 5.30 4.90
N LEU A 17 3.38 5.39 4.54
CA LEU A 17 2.28 5.14 5.47
C LEU A 17 2.29 3.72 6.02
N PHE A 18 2.60 2.73 5.18
CA PHE A 18 2.80 1.35 5.64
C PHE A 18 3.96 1.24 6.64
N ARG A 19 5.04 2.01 6.45
CA ARG A 19 6.20 2.04 7.36
C ARG A 19 5.93 2.75 8.67
N THR A 20 5.09 3.79 8.67
CA THR A 20 4.73 4.52 9.89
C THR A 20 3.55 3.89 10.63
N GLY A 21 2.77 3.03 9.97
CA GLY A 21 1.51 2.51 10.50
C GLY A 21 0.39 3.56 10.53
N ASP A 22 0.52 4.66 9.79
CA ASP A 22 -0.49 5.71 9.69
C ASP A 22 -1.62 5.28 8.74
N VAL A 23 -2.50 4.42 9.26
CA VAL A 23 -3.62 3.86 8.51
C VAL A 23 -4.70 4.90 8.22
N ASP A 24 -4.82 5.95 9.02
CA ASP A 24 -5.87 6.94 8.81
C ASP A 24 -5.63 7.76 7.53
N ALA A 25 -4.36 8.05 7.23
CA ALA A 25 -3.94 8.70 5.98
C ALA A 25 -4.22 7.89 4.70
N PHE A 26 -4.69 6.64 4.79
CA PHE A 26 -5.15 5.89 3.60
C PHE A 26 -6.38 6.54 2.95
N ASP A 27 -7.15 7.35 3.68
CA ASP A 27 -8.31 8.04 3.10
C ASP A 27 -7.94 9.00 1.95
N GLU A 28 -6.69 9.44 1.90
CA GLU A 28 -6.17 10.33 0.87
C GLU A 28 -5.62 9.60 -0.37
N LEU A 29 -5.28 8.32 -0.24
CA LEU A 29 -4.51 7.59 -1.26
C LEU A 29 -5.20 6.34 -1.79
N ILE A 30 -6.12 5.75 -1.03
CA ILE A 30 -6.84 4.54 -1.40
C ILE A 30 -8.30 4.91 -1.65
N ASP A 31 -8.83 4.51 -2.80
CA ASP A 31 -10.23 4.70 -3.14
C ASP A 31 -11.15 3.90 -2.20
N GLU A 32 -12.33 4.43 -1.89
CA GLU A 32 -13.30 3.74 -1.02
C GLU A 32 -13.64 2.34 -1.55
N ASP A 33 -13.81 2.22 -2.87
CA ASP A 33 -14.16 1.01 -3.60
C ASP A 33 -12.92 0.26 -4.15
N TYR A 34 -11.76 0.43 -3.50
CA TYR A 34 -10.51 -0.24 -3.89
C TYR A 34 -10.70 -1.75 -4.14
N VAL A 35 -10.39 -2.17 -5.37
CA VAL A 35 -10.42 -3.58 -5.79
C VAL A 35 -9.13 -4.28 -5.33
N GLN A 36 -9.28 -5.18 -4.36
CA GLN A 36 -8.19 -5.99 -3.82
C GLN A 36 -8.10 -7.31 -4.57
N HIS A 37 -6.91 -7.60 -5.11
CA HIS A 37 -6.66 -8.83 -5.85
C HIS A 37 -6.25 -10.02 -4.97
N ASN A 38 -5.80 -9.79 -3.72
CA ASN A 38 -5.56 -10.88 -2.79
C ASN A 38 -6.90 -11.48 -2.31
N PRO A 39 -7.22 -12.75 -2.64
CA PRO A 39 -8.51 -13.35 -2.32
C PRO A 39 -8.74 -13.59 -0.82
N PHE A 40 -7.69 -13.51 0.01
CA PHE A 40 -7.75 -13.70 1.46
C PHE A 40 -7.97 -12.39 2.23
N VAL A 41 -8.04 -11.26 1.54
CA VAL A 41 -8.27 -9.93 2.14
C VAL A 41 -9.60 -9.38 1.64
N GLY A 42 -10.35 -8.74 2.53
CA GLY A 42 -11.60 -8.09 2.15
C GLY A 42 -11.41 -6.97 1.10
N GLN A 43 -12.51 -6.56 0.48
CA GLN A 43 -12.52 -5.51 -0.55
C GLN A 43 -12.66 -4.10 0.04
N GLY A 44 -12.28 -3.09 -0.75
CA GLY A 44 -12.41 -1.68 -0.41
C GLY A 44 -11.37 -1.17 0.58
N ARG A 45 -11.29 0.16 0.72
CA ARG A 45 -10.36 0.81 1.66
C ARG A 45 -10.58 0.36 3.10
N LYS A 46 -11.82 0.10 3.50
CA LYS A 46 -12.15 -0.32 4.87
C LYS A 46 -11.40 -1.61 5.26
N ALA A 47 -11.46 -2.64 4.41
CA ALA A 47 -10.77 -3.90 4.67
C ALA A 47 -9.24 -3.72 4.69
N MET A 48 -8.70 -2.86 3.81
CA MET A 48 -7.28 -2.49 3.84
C MET A 48 -6.87 -1.81 5.15
N LYS A 49 -7.71 -0.92 5.71
CA LYS A 49 -7.43 -0.31 7.01
C LYS A 49 -7.47 -1.34 8.14
N GLU A 50 -8.43 -2.26 8.12
CA GLU A 50 -8.59 -3.29 9.15
C GLU A 50 -7.37 -4.22 9.22
N ILE A 51 -6.92 -4.74 8.07
CA ILE A 51 -5.77 -5.64 8.03
C ILE A 51 -4.46 -4.94 8.42
N PHE A 52 -4.22 -3.71 7.95
CA PHE A 52 -2.99 -2.98 8.31
C PHE A 52 -2.96 -2.54 9.78
N ARG A 53 -4.10 -2.25 10.41
CA ARG A 53 -4.16 -2.01 11.86
C ARG A 53 -3.76 -3.25 12.67
N ALA A 54 -4.06 -4.45 12.18
CA ALA A 54 -3.66 -5.69 12.84
C ALA A 54 -2.14 -5.95 12.74
N PHE A 55 -1.51 -5.56 11.63
CA PHE A 55 -0.07 -5.71 11.43
C PHE A 55 0.77 -4.61 12.10
N GLY A 56 0.24 -3.39 12.21
CA GLY A 56 1.00 -2.23 12.64
C GLY A 56 2.06 -1.80 11.59
N PRO A 57 3.06 -1.00 12.00
CA PRO A 57 4.12 -0.53 11.10
C PRO A 57 4.93 -1.68 10.47
N LEU A 58 5.21 -1.59 9.17
CA LEU A 58 5.97 -2.58 8.41
C LEU A 58 7.41 -2.10 8.10
N ASP A 59 8.38 -3.01 8.13
CA ASP A 59 9.75 -2.75 7.67
C ASP A 59 9.83 -3.05 6.17
N ILE A 60 9.66 -1.99 5.36
CA ILE A 60 9.63 -2.07 3.90
C ILE A 60 10.79 -1.28 3.31
N VAL A 61 11.55 -1.93 2.43
CA VAL A 61 12.51 -1.28 1.54
C VAL A 61 11.93 -1.23 0.13
N VAL A 62 11.71 -0.02 -0.39
CA VAL A 62 11.33 0.18 -1.79
C VAL A 62 12.61 0.24 -2.64
N HIS A 63 12.81 -0.73 -3.53
CA HIS A 63 14.01 -0.77 -4.37
C HIS A 63 13.87 0.06 -5.64
N ARG A 64 12.66 0.10 -6.21
CA ARG A 64 12.34 0.87 -7.42
C ARG A 64 10.83 1.00 -7.58
N THR A 65 10.43 2.08 -8.23
CA THR A 65 9.05 2.35 -8.63
C THR A 65 9.04 2.73 -10.11
N LEU A 66 8.17 2.07 -10.89
CA LEU A 66 7.98 2.33 -12.32
C LEU A 66 6.58 2.88 -12.52
N ALA A 67 6.43 3.94 -13.30
CA ALA A 67 5.14 4.54 -13.64
C ALA A 67 4.99 4.60 -15.16
N ASP A 68 3.81 4.23 -15.64
CA ASP A 68 3.40 4.27 -17.04
C ASP A 68 1.93 4.67 -17.08
N ASN A 69 1.67 5.88 -17.57
CA ASN A 69 0.35 6.52 -17.51
C ASN A 69 -0.25 6.51 -16.08
N ASP A 70 -1.31 5.75 -15.85
CA ASP A 70 -2.02 5.59 -14.58
C ASP A 70 -1.55 4.37 -13.77
N LEU A 71 -0.69 3.53 -14.33
CA LEU A 71 -0.16 2.35 -13.67
C LEU A 71 1.14 2.66 -12.94
N VAL A 72 1.26 2.12 -11.73
CA VAL A 72 2.49 2.20 -10.94
C VAL A 72 2.79 0.83 -10.34
N ALA A 73 4.01 0.36 -10.54
CA ALA A 73 4.52 -0.87 -9.95
C ALA A 73 5.70 -0.58 -9.03
N ALA A 74 5.68 -1.14 -7.82
CA ALA A 74 6.77 -1.04 -6.86
C ALA A 74 7.38 -2.41 -6.58
N HIS A 75 8.71 -2.49 -6.66
CA HIS A 75 9.45 -3.66 -6.21
C HIS A 75 9.96 -3.40 -4.80
N ILE A 76 9.46 -4.16 -3.85
CA ILE A 76 9.72 -3.97 -2.42
C ILE A 76 10.31 -5.24 -1.78
N ASN A 77 11.04 -5.04 -0.70
CA ASN A 77 11.38 -6.08 0.26
C ASN A 77 10.69 -5.73 1.59
N CYS A 78 9.74 -6.56 2.03
CA CYS A 78 9.11 -6.42 3.33
C CYS A 78 9.72 -7.43 4.31
N ARG A 79 10.41 -6.94 5.35
CA ARG A 79 11.21 -7.76 6.26
C ARG A 79 10.43 -8.26 7.47
N THR A 80 9.38 -7.55 7.88
CA THR A 80 8.48 -7.95 8.97
C THR A 80 7.19 -8.62 8.48
N TRP A 81 7.25 -9.37 7.37
CA TRP A 81 6.10 -10.13 6.90
C TRP A 81 5.85 -11.36 7.80
N ASN A 82 5.11 -11.16 8.89
CA ASN A 82 4.66 -12.25 9.76
C ASN A 82 3.39 -12.89 9.16
N ILE A 83 3.58 -14.00 8.45
CA ILE A 83 2.58 -14.69 7.62
C ILE A 83 1.50 -15.40 8.46
N ALA A 84 1.69 -15.52 9.78
CA ALA A 84 0.76 -16.22 10.68
C ALA A 84 -0.66 -15.61 10.76
N ALA A 85 -0.90 -14.46 10.13
CA ALA A 85 -2.20 -13.79 10.09
C ALA A 85 -2.88 -13.81 8.70
N ILE A 86 -2.30 -14.50 7.70
CA ILE A 86 -2.80 -14.55 6.32
C ILE A 86 -3.12 -15.99 5.85
N ASP A 87 -2.69 -17.02 6.59
CA ASP A 87 -3.06 -18.43 6.36
C ASP A 87 -4.40 -18.81 7.04
#